data_AF-A0A1E3YNS1-F1
#
_entry.id   AF-A0A1E3YNS1-F1
#
_cell.length_a   1.000
_cell.length_b   1.000
_cell.length_c   1.000
_cell.angle_alpha   90.00
_cell.angle_beta   90.00
_cell.angle_gamma   90.00
#
_symmetry.space_group_name_H-M   'P 1'
#
loop_
_entity.id
_entity.type
_entity.pdbx_description
1 polymer ?
#
loop_
_entity_poly.entity_id
_entity_poly.type
_entity_poly.pdbx_seq_one_letter_code
_entity_poly.pdbx_strand_id
1 'polypeptide(L)'
;MLLFSDRSLLTMMHGLVLSGGAMMAMAAAVFALYAMAWPEGTPVPARQGRLFAGLSVTIAVLLWLSVLGGTYFVFPLYRATPPEGVASLAAYPRSLLLSNPNTSWLHAFAMEVKEHVPWVAAMLATAMAFVSTRYRTTLLANRSLRGMATTLTLIAFALVSVVALLGVFVNKIAPLE
;
A
#
# COMPACT_ATOMS: atom_id res chain seq x y z
N MET A 1 -5.41 -7.10 -31.30
CA MET A 1 -6.06 -6.89 -29.99
C MET A 1 -4.97 -6.92 -28.94
N LEU A 2 -4.84 -5.89 -28.11
CA LEU A 2 -3.93 -5.93 -26.97
C LEU A 2 -4.53 -6.86 -25.90
N LEU A 3 -3.68 -7.60 -25.18
CA LEU A 3 -4.09 -8.53 -24.12
C LEU A 3 -4.72 -7.79 -22.91
N PHE A 4 -4.33 -6.52 -22.70
CA PHE A 4 -4.78 -5.67 -21.61
C PHE A 4 -5.20 -4.29 -22.13
N SER A 5 -6.25 -3.70 -21.54
CA SER A 5 -6.62 -2.30 -21.76
C SER A 5 -5.70 -1.35 -20.97
N ASP A 6 -5.67 -0.07 -21.35
CA ASP A 6 -4.90 0.95 -20.64
C ASP A 6 -5.33 1.08 -19.17
N ARG A 7 -6.63 0.90 -18.89
CA ARG A 7 -7.19 0.92 -17.53
C ARG A 7 -6.77 -0.31 -16.72
N SER A 8 -6.73 -1.46 -17.36
CA SER A 8 -6.20 -2.69 -16.77
C SER A 8 -4.72 -2.54 -16.42
N LEU A 9 -3.90 -2.00 -17.33
CA LEU A 9 -2.49 -1.72 -17.08
C LEU A 9 -2.29 -0.73 -15.94
N LEU A 10 -3.08 0.36 -15.89
CA LEU A 10 -3.04 1.33 -14.81
C LEU A 10 -3.34 0.69 -13.44
N THR A 11 -4.38 -0.15 -13.38
CA THR A 11 -4.77 -0.81 -12.13
C THR A 11 -3.76 -1.88 -11.70
N MET A 12 -3.14 -2.60 -12.64
CA MET A 12 -2.02 -3.51 -12.38
C MET A 12 -0.79 -2.76 -11.86
N MET A 13 -0.43 -1.63 -12.46
CA MET A 13 0.70 -0.81 -12.00
C MET A 13 0.47 -0.32 -10.57
N HIS A 14 -0.71 0.22 -10.28
CA HIS A 14 -1.07 0.68 -8.94
C HIS A 14 -1.15 -0.46 -7.90
N GLY A 15 -1.85 -1.54 -8.21
CA GLY A 15 -2.11 -2.64 -7.29
C GLY A 15 -0.94 -3.61 -7.14
N LEU A 16 -0.44 -4.15 -8.24
CA LEU A 16 0.58 -5.20 -8.22
C LEU A 16 1.99 -4.60 -8.05
N VAL A 17 2.36 -3.62 -8.88
CA VAL A 17 3.74 -3.10 -8.88
C VAL A 17 4.00 -2.21 -7.68
N LEU A 18 3.20 -1.16 -7.49
CA LEU A 18 3.42 -0.21 -6.41
C LEU A 18 3.08 -0.82 -5.04
N SER A 19 1.84 -1.31 -4.87
CA SER A 19 1.40 -1.84 -3.56
C SER A 19 2.02 -3.20 -3.25
N GLY A 20 2.08 -4.12 -4.21
CA GLY A 20 2.77 -5.40 -4.02
C GLY A 20 4.27 -5.23 -3.77
N GLY A 21 4.93 -4.34 -4.51
CA GLY A 21 6.32 -3.96 -4.25
C GLY A 21 6.53 -3.37 -2.85
N ALA A 22 5.62 -2.50 -2.39
CA ALA A 22 5.67 -1.95 -1.03
C ALA A 22 5.51 -3.05 0.02
N MET A 23 4.59 -4.00 -0.15
CA MET A 23 4.41 -5.14 0.76
C MET A 23 5.65 -6.03 0.83
N MET A 24 6.28 -6.33 -0.32
CA MET A 24 7.53 -7.09 -0.36
C MET A 24 8.66 -6.34 0.38
N ALA A 25 8.78 -5.04 0.14
CA ALA A 25 9.77 -4.21 0.81
C ALA A 25 9.51 -4.10 2.33
N MET A 26 8.26 -4.02 2.77
CA MET A 26 7.89 -4.06 4.19
C MET A 26 8.21 -5.39 4.84
N ALA A 27 7.90 -6.52 4.18
CA ALA A 27 8.27 -7.84 4.68
C ALA A 27 9.80 -7.96 4.84
N ALA A 28 10.55 -7.46 3.84
CA ALA A 28 12.00 -7.36 3.93
C ALA A 28 12.46 -6.45 5.07
N ALA A 29 11.78 -5.33 5.33
CA ALA A 29 12.12 -4.41 6.42
C ALA A 29 11.87 -5.02 7.80
N VAL A 30 10.77 -5.72 8.00
CA VAL A 30 10.48 -6.47 9.25
C VAL A 30 11.55 -7.53 9.48
N PHE A 31 11.88 -8.32 8.46
CA PHE A 31 12.97 -9.30 8.54
C PHE A 31 14.31 -8.63 8.85
N ALA A 32 14.63 -7.52 8.18
CA ALA A 32 15.87 -6.78 8.37
C ALA A 32 16.00 -6.21 9.79
N LEU A 33 14.92 -5.71 10.39
CA LEU A 33 14.90 -5.24 11.78
C LEU A 33 15.17 -6.37 12.78
N TYR A 34 14.75 -7.60 12.48
CA TYR A 34 15.06 -8.77 13.29
C TYR A 34 16.50 -9.25 13.05
N ALA A 35 16.88 -9.47 11.80
CA ALA A 35 18.16 -10.07 11.41
C ALA A 35 19.38 -9.15 11.59
N MET A 36 19.20 -7.83 11.52
CA MET A 36 20.26 -6.84 11.76
C MET A 36 20.18 -6.23 13.17
N ALA A 37 19.55 -6.92 14.12
CA ALA A 37 19.58 -6.49 15.51
C ALA A 37 21.00 -6.65 16.07
N TRP A 38 21.61 -5.53 16.48
CA TRP A 38 22.90 -5.55 17.16
C TRP A 38 22.72 -5.37 18.67
N PRO A 39 23.59 -5.97 19.50
CA PRO A 39 23.64 -5.70 20.93
C PRO A 39 23.90 -4.21 21.18
N GLU A 40 23.29 -3.66 22.23
CA GLU A 40 23.49 -2.26 22.60
C GLU A 40 24.97 -1.97 22.89
N GLY A 41 25.47 -0.84 22.41
CA GLY A 41 26.88 -0.45 22.55
C GLY A 41 27.84 -1.08 21.54
N THR A 42 27.38 -1.98 20.66
CA THR A 42 28.25 -2.57 19.64
C THR A 42 28.30 -1.71 18.36
N PRO A 43 29.47 -1.60 17.68
CA PRO A 43 29.58 -0.87 16.44
C PRO A 43 28.78 -1.54 15.31
N VAL A 44 27.79 -0.85 14.77
CA VAL A 44 27.03 -1.31 13.60
C VAL A 44 27.72 -0.81 12.32
N PRO A 45 27.96 -1.68 11.32
CA PRO A 45 28.51 -1.25 10.04
C PRO A 45 27.63 -0.17 9.39
N ALA A 46 28.22 0.97 9.04
CA ALA A 46 27.49 2.10 8.46
C ALA A 46 26.69 1.73 7.20
N ARG A 47 27.17 0.73 6.43
CA ARG A 47 26.47 0.18 5.27
C ARG A 47 25.09 -0.37 5.62
N GLN A 48 24.95 -1.10 6.74
CA GLN A 48 23.65 -1.67 7.15
C GLN A 48 22.64 -0.57 7.49
N GLY A 49 23.06 0.45 8.25
CA GLY A 49 22.22 1.60 8.54
C GLY A 49 21.79 2.38 7.28
N ARG A 50 22.68 2.53 6.28
CA ARG A 50 22.35 3.16 4.99
C ARG A 50 21.38 2.33 4.16
N LEU A 51 21.58 1.02 4.07
CA LEU A 51 20.69 0.12 3.33
C LEU A 51 19.29 0.09 3.93
N PHE A 52 19.20 0.02 5.26
CA PHE A 52 17.90 0.01 5.94
C PHE A 52 17.15 1.34 5.79
N ALA A 53 17.87 2.48 5.87
CA ALA A 53 17.30 3.78 5.55
C ALA A 53 16.79 3.84 4.10
N GLY A 54 17.58 3.35 3.14
CA GLY A 54 17.19 3.29 1.74
C GLY A 54 15.94 2.43 1.49
N LEU A 55 15.85 1.26 2.14
CA LEU A 55 14.68 0.40 2.10
C LEU A 55 13.44 1.11 2.67
N SER A 56 13.58 1.78 3.82
CA SER A 56 12.49 2.50 4.48
C SER A 56 11.97 3.67 3.62
N VAL A 57 12.87 4.43 2.98
CA VAL A 57 12.51 5.48 2.02
C VAL A 57 11.80 4.88 0.81
N THR A 58 12.29 3.76 0.28
CA THR A 58 11.67 3.06 -0.87
C THR A 58 10.23 2.65 -0.55
N ILE A 59 9.98 2.09 0.64
CA ILE A 59 8.63 1.75 1.11
C ILE A 59 7.73 3.00 1.12
N ALA A 60 8.19 4.10 1.73
CA ALA A 60 7.41 5.32 1.80
C ALA A 60 7.06 5.87 0.40
N VAL A 61 8.03 5.89 -0.52
CA VAL A 61 7.81 6.33 -1.90
C VAL A 61 6.80 5.43 -2.61
N LEU A 62 6.94 4.11 -2.53
CA LEU A 62 6.01 3.18 -3.19
C LEU A 62 4.58 3.32 -2.66
N LEU A 63 4.42 3.49 -1.35
CA LEU A 63 3.09 3.71 -0.75
C LEU A 63 2.50 5.05 -1.18
N TRP A 64 3.26 6.13 -1.18
CA TRP A 64 2.77 7.43 -1.64
C TRP A 64 2.37 7.41 -3.11
N LEU A 65 3.20 6.82 -3.97
CA LEU A 65 2.86 6.64 -5.39
C LEU A 65 1.61 5.78 -5.56
N SER A 66 1.44 4.74 -4.74
CA SER A 66 0.22 3.94 -4.72
C SER A 66 -0.98 4.81 -4.32
N VAL A 67 -0.97 5.45 -3.15
CA VAL A 67 -2.08 6.27 -2.63
C VAL A 67 -2.49 7.37 -3.62
N LEU A 68 -1.52 8.13 -4.13
CA LEU A 68 -1.76 9.21 -5.10
C LEU A 68 -2.27 8.64 -6.43
N GLY A 69 -1.66 7.54 -6.90
CA GLY A 69 -2.08 6.83 -8.10
C GLY A 69 -3.54 6.36 -8.03
N GLY A 70 -3.90 5.75 -6.90
CA GLY A 70 -5.26 5.29 -6.60
C GLY A 70 -6.25 6.45 -6.57
N THR A 71 -5.93 7.49 -5.82
CA THR A 71 -6.80 8.65 -5.60
C THR A 71 -7.07 9.44 -6.87
N TYR A 72 -6.03 9.72 -7.67
CA TYR A 72 -6.14 10.64 -8.80
C TYR A 72 -6.37 9.98 -10.15
N PHE A 73 -6.10 8.67 -10.29
CA PHE A 73 -6.30 7.99 -11.57
C PHE A 73 -7.29 6.83 -11.48
N VAL A 74 -7.17 5.96 -10.47
CA VAL A 74 -8.04 4.76 -10.36
C VAL A 74 -9.45 5.12 -9.87
N PHE A 75 -9.56 5.92 -8.82
CA PHE A 75 -10.84 6.26 -8.20
C PHE A 75 -11.78 7.05 -9.11
N PRO A 76 -11.31 8.04 -9.91
CA PRO A 76 -12.18 8.72 -10.87
C PRO A 76 -12.81 7.75 -11.88
N LEU A 77 -12.04 6.78 -12.38
CA LEU A 77 -12.54 5.75 -13.30
C LEU A 77 -13.55 4.82 -12.62
N TYR A 78 -13.25 4.39 -11.39
CA TYR A 78 -14.18 3.58 -10.58
C TYR A 78 -15.52 4.31 -10.31
N ARG A 79 -15.47 5.63 -10.11
CA ARG A 79 -16.62 6.50 -9.80
C ARG A 79 -17.35 7.03 -11.04
N ALA A 80 -16.97 6.60 -12.25
CA ALA A 80 -17.62 7.05 -13.48
C ALA A 80 -19.14 6.81 -13.41
N THR A 81 -19.92 7.83 -13.79
CA THR A 81 -21.38 7.76 -13.74
C THR A 81 -21.93 7.15 -15.05
N PRO A 82 -22.81 6.15 -14.97
CA PRO A 82 -23.45 5.59 -16.16
C PRO A 82 -24.39 6.63 -16.81
N PRO A 83 -24.38 6.76 -18.14
CA PRO A 83 -25.40 7.50 -18.87
C PRO A 83 -26.81 6.93 -18.61
N GLU A 84 -27.82 7.78 -18.71
CA GLU A 84 -29.22 7.35 -18.59
C GLU A 84 -29.57 6.31 -19.64
N GLY A 85 -30.36 5.30 -19.25
CA GLY A 85 -30.83 4.24 -20.14
C GLY A 85 -29.78 3.21 -20.54
N VAL A 86 -28.56 3.22 -19.95
CA VAL A 86 -27.57 2.19 -20.25
C VAL A 86 -28.07 0.80 -19.81
N ALA A 87 -28.04 -0.16 -20.75
CA ALA A 87 -28.54 -1.51 -20.49
C ALA A 87 -27.62 -2.35 -19.60
N SER A 88 -26.33 -2.00 -19.52
CA SER A 88 -25.31 -2.74 -18.77
C SER A 88 -24.44 -1.81 -17.93
N LEU A 89 -24.22 -2.19 -16.67
CA LEU A 89 -23.35 -1.47 -15.73
C LEU A 89 -21.92 -2.00 -15.70
N ALA A 90 -21.55 -2.95 -16.57
CA ALA A 90 -20.23 -3.60 -16.54
C ALA A 90 -19.06 -2.61 -16.60
N ALA A 91 -19.21 -1.50 -17.34
CA ALA A 91 -18.19 -0.44 -17.45
C ALA A 91 -18.24 0.60 -16.31
N TYR A 92 -19.12 0.45 -15.33
CA TYR A 92 -19.36 1.40 -14.24
C TYR A 92 -19.27 0.70 -12.88
N PRO A 93 -18.04 0.38 -12.40
CA PRO A 93 -17.81 -0.50 -11.26
C PRO A 93 -18.58 -0.13 -10.00
N ARG A 94 -18.61 1.16 -9.63
CA ARG A 94 -19.37 1.62 -8.46
C ARG A 94 -20.87 1.33 -8.60
N SER A 95 -21.46 1.69 -9.73
CA SER A 95 -22.88 1.47 -9.99
C SER A 95 -23.22 -0.02 -10.06
N LEU A 96 -22.32 -0.83 -10.65
CA LEU A 96 -22.44 -2.27 -10.68
C LEU A 96 -22.50 -2.86 -9.27
N LEU A 97 -21.54 -2.49 -8.39
CA LEU A 97 -21.52 -2.98 -7.00
C LEU A 97 -22.76 -2.59 -6.22
N LEU A 98 -23.25 -1.36 -6.42
CA LEU A 98 -24.44 -0.84 -5.74
C LEU A 98 -25.74 -1.43 -6.26
N SER A 99 -25.77 -1.95 -7.50
CA SER A 99 -26.99 -2.51 -8.10
C SER A 99 -27.45 -3.83 -7.45
N ASN A 100 -26.57 -4.50 -6.70
CA ASN A 100 -26.87 -5.76 -6.04
C ASN A 100 -26.61 -5.67 -4.52
N PRO A 101 -27.61 -5.92 -3.65
CA PRO A 101 -27.44 -5.89 -2.21
C PRO A 101 -26.26 -6.74 -1.69
N ASN A 102 -26.00 -7.89 -2.32
CA ASN A 102 -24.93 -8.82 -1.91
C ASN A 102 -23.51 -8.30 -2.19
N THR A 103 -23.37 -7.29 -3.04
CA THR A 103 -22.08 -6.68 -3.41
C THR A 103 -21.94 -5.23 -2.97
N SER A 104 -23.04 -4.60 -2.52
CA SER A 104 -23.08 -3.19 -2.11
C SER A 104 -22.07 -2.85 -1.02
N TRP A 105 -21.79 -3.79 -0.10
CA TRP A 105 -20.79 -3.63 0.97
C TRP A 105 -19.37 -3.41 0.45
N LEU A 106 -19.03 -3.89 -0.75
CA LEU A 106 -17.73 -3.64 -1.36
C LEU A 106 -17.54 -2.16 -1.67
N HIS A 107 -18.60 -1.43 -2.00
CA HIS A 107 -18.52 0.02 -2.07
C HIS A 107 -18.59 0.64 -0.67
N ALA A 108 -19.62 0.32 0.11
CA ALA A 108 -19.94 1.02 1.35
C ALA A 108 -18.89 0.83 2.47
N PHE A 109 -18.12 -0.25 2.43
CA PHE A 109 -17.07 -0.54 3.41
C PHE A 109 -15.71 -0.70 2.75
N ALA A 110 -15.58 -1.59 1.76
CA ALA A 110 -14.25 -1.91 1.23
C ALA A 110 -13.60 -0.71 0.52
N MET A 111 -14.36 0.07 -0.26
CA MET A 111 -13.84 1.27 -0.90
C MET A 111 -13.56 2.41 0.08
N GLU A 112 -14.39 2.60 1.12
CA GLU A 112 -14.12 3.59 2.19
C GLU A 112 -12.79 3.28 2.90
N VAL A 113 -12.57 2.01 3.25
CA VAL A 113 -11.30 1.55 3.83
C VAL A 113 -10.15 1.81 2.86
N LYS A 114 -10.31 1.47 1.58
CA LYS A 114 -9.29 1.69 0.55
C LYS A 114 -9.03 3.18 0.26
N GLU A 115 -9.95 4.07 0.58
CA GLU A 115 -9.75 5.52 0.39
C GLU A 115 -8.99 6.16 1.54
N HIS A 116 -9.15 5.68 2.77
CA HIS A 116 -8.58 6.32 3.95
C HIS A 116 -7.37 5.59 4.55
N VAL A 117 -7.44 4.27 4.68
CA VAL A 117 -6.40 3.48 5.36
C VAL A 117 -5.02 3.56 4.67
N PRO A 118 -4.90 3.60 3.33
CA PRO A 118 -3.60 3.73 2.68
C PRO A 118 -2.85 5.02 3.06
N TRP A 119 -3.55 6.12 3.33
CA TRP A 119 -2.91 7.37 3.77
C TRP A 119 -2.24 7.19 5.12
N VAL A 120 -2.90 6.51 6.06
CA VAL A 120 -2.33 6.19 7.37
C VAL A 120 -1.07 5.33 7.20
N ALA A 121 -1.11 4.30 6.36
CA ALA A 121 0.05 3.47 6.08
C ALA A 121 1.22 4.27 5.47
N ALA A 122 0.93 5.19 4.52
CA ALA A 122 1.93 6.06 3.91
C ALA A 122 2.56 7.04 4.93
N MET A 123 1.77 7.61 5.84
CA MET A 123 2.26 8.46 6.92
C MET A 123 3.15 7.68 7.90
N LEU A 124 2.75 6.48 8.32
CA LEU A 124 3.56 5.61 9.18
C LEU A 124 4.88 5.22 8.50
N ALA A 125 4.84 4.87 7.22
CA ALA A 125 6.05 4.59 6.44
C ALA A 125 6.95 5.81 6.31
N THR A 126 6.38 7.01 6.21
CA THR A 126 7.15 8.27 6.18
C THR A 126 7.85 8.52 7.52
N ALA A 127 7.16 8.31 8.64
CA ALA A 127 7.76 8.40 9.97
C ALA A 127 8.92 7.41 10.11
N MET A 128 8.73 6.17 9.64
CA MET A 128 9.77 5.15 9.63
C MET A 128 10.97 5.52 8.74
N ALA A 129 10.73 6.06 7.54
CA ALA A 129 11.76 6.56 6.63
C ALA A 129 12.56 7.71 7.26
N PHE A 130 11.90 8.62 7.97
CA PHE A 130 12.55 9.70 8.70
C PHE A 130 13.44 9.17 9.83
N VAL A 131 12.90 8.32 10.71
CA VAL A 131 13.66 7.75 11.85
C VAL A 131 14.87 6.95 11.35
N SER A 132 14.68 6.06 10.37
CA SER A 132 15.77 5.25 9.82
C SER A 132 16.86 6.09 9.15
N THR A 133 16.49 7.17 8.46
CA THR A 133 17.45 8.08 7.83
C THR A 133 18.18 8.94 8.86
N ARG A 134 17.48 9.39 9.91
CA ARG A 134 18.03 10.28 10.95
C ARG A 134 18.93 9.56 11.95
N TYR A 135 18.58 8.32 12.32
CA TYR A 135 19.28 7.56 13.36
C TYR A 135 20.19 6.46 12.80
N ARG A 136 19.98 5.99 11.57
CA ARG A 136 20.84 5.02 10.84
C ARG A 136 21.30 3.84 11.72
N THR A 137 22.59 3.78 12.05
CA THR A 137 23.20 2.72 12.87
C THR A 137 22.68 2.71 14.30
N THR A 138 22.36 3.87 14.87
CA THR A 138 21.76 3.99 16.21
C THR A 138 20.41 3.28 16.29
N LEU A 139 19.60 3.32 15.22
CA LEU A 139 18.34 2.57 15.17
C LEU A 139 18.59 1.06 15.31
N LEU A 140 19.61 0.53 14.62
CA LEU A 140 19.92 -0.90 14.63
C LEU A 140 20.55 -1.36 15.96
N ALA A 141 21.28 -0.48 16.64
CA ALA A 141 21.91 -0.78 17.93
C ALA A 141 20.97 -0.60 19.14
N ASN A 142 20.02 0.36 19.08
CA ASN A 142 19.15 0.70 20.22
C ASN A 142 17.85 -0.12 20.20
N ARG A 143 17.56 -0.87 21.27
CA ARG A 143 16.39 -1.76 21.32
C ARG A 143 15.06 -1.00 21.27
N SER A 144 14.98 0.19 21.88
CA SER A 144 13.76 1.00 21.90
C SER A 144 13.44 1.57 20.52
N LEU A 145 14.43 2.17 19.84
CA LEU A 145 14.25 2.67 18.47
C LEU A 145 13.88 1.56 17.49
N ARG A 146 14.52 0.40 17.62
CA ARG A 146 14.21 -0.79 16.81
C ARG A 146 12.81 -1.31 17.09
N GLY A 147 12.39 -1.37 18.36
CA GLY A 147 11.04 -1.77 18.75
C GLY A 147 9.98 -0.85 18.16
N MET A 148 10.17 0.46 18.28
CA MET A 148 9.29 1.46 17.66
C MET A 148 9.22 1.28 16.14
N ALA A 149 10.37 1.16 15.47
CA ALA A 149 10.47 0.92 14.04
C ALA A 149 9.73 -0.35 13.59
N THR A 150 9.88 -1.44 14.33
CA THR A 150 9.18 -2.71 14.10
C THR A 150 7.67 -2.51 14.24
N THR A 151 7.21 -1.87 15.31
CA THR A 151 5.77 -1.63 15.53
C THR A 151 5.16 -0.78 14.41
N LEU A 152 5.79 0.34 14.03
CA LEU A 152 5.32 1.19 12.94
C LEU A 152 5.23 0.41 11.62
N THR A 153 6.26 -0.38 11.32
CA THR A 153 6.31 -1.18 10.08
C THR A 153 5.26 -2.28 10.08
N LEU A 154 5.04 -2.98 11.20
CA LEU A 154 4.03 -4.03 11.32
C LEU A 154 2.61 -3.49 11.20
N ILE A 155 2.31 -2.35 11.85
CA ILE A 155 1.00 -1.70 11.72
C ILE A 155 0.78 -1.30 10.26
N ALA A 156 1.74 -0.61 9.63
CA ALA A 156 1.62 -0.24 8.22
C ALA A 156 1.44 -1.46 7.31
N PHE A 157 2.18 -2.54 7.53
CA PHE A 157 2.08 -3.78 6.77
C PHE A 157 0.70 -4.44 6.92
N ALA A 158 0.15 -4.49 8.13
CA ALA A 158 -1.19 -5.01 8.37
C ALA A 158 -2.26 -4.18 7.66
N LEU A 159 -2.18 -2.84 7.75
CA LEU A 159 -3.10 -1.93 7.08
C LEU A 159 -3.08 -2.12 5.56
N VAL A 160 -1.89 -2.17 4.94
CA VAL A 160 -1.73 -2.38 3.50
C VAL A 160 -2.24 -3.76 3.09
N SER A 161 -2.01 -4.79 3.90
CA SER A 161 -2.51 -6.15 3.62
C SER A 161 -4.04 -6.21 3.58
N VAL A 162 -4.71 -5.53 4.52
CA VAL A 162 -6.19 -5.43 4.52
C VAL A 162 -6.69 -4.71 3.27
N VAL A 163 -6.09 -3.57 2.92
CA VAL A 163 -6.42 -2.80 1.71
C VAL A 163 -6.24 -3.65 0.45
N ALA A 164 -5.14 -4.39 0.35
CA ALA A 164 -4.84 -5.25 -0.79
C ALA A 164 -5.89 -6.36 -0.93
N LEU A 165 -6.24 -7.04 0.16
CA LEU A 165 -7.26 -8.09 0.16
C LEU A 165 -8.63 -7.56 -0.26
N LEU A 166 -9.05 -6.42 0.28
CA LEU A 166 -10.29 -5.74 -0.12
C LEU A 166 -10.26 -5.36 -1.61
N GLY A 167 -9.09 -4.97 -2.12
CA GLY A 167 -8.92 -4.69 -3.55
C GLY A 167 -9.14 -5.91 -4.44
N VAL A 168 -8.71 -7.10 -4.01
CA VAL A 168 -8.98 -8.35 -4.72
C VAL A 168 -10.48 -8.61 -4.80
N PHE A 169 -11.23 -8.45 -3.71
CA PHE A 169 -12.69 -8.65 -3.71
C PHE A 169 -13.42 -7.67 -4.63
N VAL A 170 -13.04 -6.38 -4.61
CA VAL A 170 -13.61 -5.37 -5.52
C VAL A 170 -13.34 -5.74 -6.98
N ASN A 171 -12.07 -5.99 -7.34
CA ASN A 171 -11.70 -6.26 -8.73
C ASN A 171 -12.27 -7.59 -9.25
N LYS A 172 -12.55 -8.55 -8.37
CA LYS A 172 -13.17 -9.82 -8.76
C LYS A 172 -14.60 -9.63 -9.27
N ILE A 173 -15.33 -8.66 -8.73
CA ILE A 173 -16.75 -8.42 -9.07
C ILE A 173 -16.89 -7.27 -10.07
N ALA A 174 -16.11 -6.22 -9.89
CA ALA A 174 -16.22 -4.98 -10.65
C ALA A 174 -14.82 -4.55 -11.16
N PRO A 175 -14.25 -5.30 -12.12
CA PRO A 175 -12.95 -4.98 -12.69
C PRO A 175 -12.99 -3.64 -13.44
N LEU A 176 -11.84 -2.96 -13.47
CA LEU A 176 -11.64 -1.79 -14.30
C LEU A 176 -11.00 -2.21 -15.62
N GLU A 177 -11.82 -2.27 -16.67
CA GLU A 177 -11.42 -2.54 -18.05
C GLU A 177 -11.58 -1.32 -18.96
#